data_AF-A0A9E3RRF1-F1
#
_entry.id   AF-A0A9E3RRF1-F1
#
_cell.length_a   1.000
_cell.length_b   1.000
_cell.length_c   1.000
_cell.angle_alpha   90.00
_cell.angle_beta   90.00
_cell.angle_gamma   90.00
#
_symmetry.space_group_name_H-M   'P 1'
#
loop_
_entity.id
_entity.type
_entity.pdbx_description
1 polymer ?
#
loop_
_entity_poly.entity_id
_entity_poly.type
_entity_poly.pdbx_seq_one_letter_code
_entity_poly.pdbx_strand_id
1 'polypeptide(L)'
;MIPHLARLIDARIEPDVVTLDRKPLLKQECGKWAKALLNGGCRRVVVLWDLLPAWGEYEGRGCRHDDKEEISESLRLAGVRSRDPRVALVCVEKMLESWILSDNHALSAFLSTPAHQVRVPRCNRPDDIRDPKAVLNRYFGETRYRKYRDLEHAGRIIRTAQLNHLRRSQSFCRFEGKLTT
;
A
#
# COMPACT_ATOMS: atom_id res chain seq x y z
N MET A 1 -3.85 5.30 -5.18
CA MET A 1 -4.44 4.10 -4.53
C MET A 1 -4.86 4.39 -3.09
N ILE A 2 -3.92 4.75 -2.20
CA ILE A 2 -4.16 4.95 -0.76
C ILE A 2 -5.34 5.89 -0.41
N PRO A 3 -5.51 7.07 -1.04
CA PRO A 3 -6.66 7.93 -0.75
C PRO A 3 -8.03 7.25 -0.92
N HIS A 4 -8.14 6.35 -1.90
CA HIS A 4 -9.38 5.62 -2.14
C HIS A 4 -9.61 4.52 -1.11
N LEU A 5 -8.55 3.83 -0.69
CA LEU A 5 -8.65 2.82 0.37
C LEU A 5 -9.07 3.43 1.70
N ALA A 6 -8.50 4.59 2.06
CA ALA A 6 -8.88 5.30 3.28
C ALA A 6 -10.38 5.64 3.28
N ARG A 7 -10.90 6.18 2.16
CA ARG A 7 -12.34 6.48 2.01
C ARG A 7 -13.23 5.24 1.92
N LEU A 8 -12.71 4.13 1.39
CA LEU A 8 -13.43 2.85 1.35
C LEU A 8 -13.59 2.25 2.76
N ILE A 9 -12.60 2.47 3.63
CA ILE A 9 -12.65 2.06 5.05
C ILE A 9 -13.62 2.93 5.83
N ASP A 10 -13.51 4.26 5.70
CA ASP A 10 -14.42 5.21 6.30
C ASP A 10 -14.56 6.44 5.38
N ALA A 11 -15.78 6.66 4.88
CA ALA A 11 -16.08 7.73 3.93
C ALA A 11 -15.83 9.15 4.49
N ARG A 12 -15.72 9.29 5.82
CA ARG A 12 -15.43 10.55 6.51
C ARG A 12 -13.95 10.87 6.56
N ILE A 13 -13.07 9.94 6.18
CA ILE A 13 -11.63 10.20 6.14
C ILE A 13 -11.32 11.11 4.94
N GLU A 14 -10.71 12.25 5.23
CA GLU A 14 -10.10 13.14 4.25
C GLU A 14 -8.58 12.86 4.20
N PRO A 15 -8.11 12.08 3.20
CA PRO A 15 -6.71 11.70 3.12
C PRO A 15 -5.86 12.83 2.53
N ASP A 16 -4.83 13.24 3.27
CA ASP A 16 -3.68 13.95 2.72
C ASP A 16 -2.51 12.96 2.60
N VAL A 17 -1.90 12.89 1.43
CA VAL A 17 -0.91 11.84 1.10
C VAL A 17 0.34 12.46 0.50
N VAL A 18 1.46 12.19 1.15
CA VAL A 18 2.80 12.49 0.65
C VAL A 18 3.45 11.20 0.19
N THR A 19 3.85 11.13 -1.08
CA THR A 19 4.60 9.99 -1.64
C THR A 19 6.09 10.26 -1.56
N LEU A 20 6.84 9.31 -1.01
CA LEU A 20 8.30 9.33 -0.97
C LEU A 20 8.80 8.20 -1.87
N ASP A 21 9.22 8.56 -3.08
CA ASP A 21 9.38 7.66 -4.24
C ASP A 21 10.35 6.48 -4.02
N ARG A 22 11.25 6.57 -3.04
CA ARG A 22 12.23 5.52 -2.74
C ARG A 22 12.30 5.25 -1.24
N LYS A 23 12.48 3.98 -0.88
CA LYS A 23 12.56 3.53 0.52
C LYS A 23 13.62 4.28 1.36
N PRO A 24 14.85 4.54 0.87
CA PRO A 24 15.82 5.34 1.63
C PRO A 24 15.31 6.75 1.94
N LEU A 25 14.65 7.40 0.99
CA LEU A 25 14.06 8.72 1.19
C LEU A 25 12.93 8.68 2.22
N LEU A 26 12.10 7.62 2.18
CA LEU A 26 11.09 7.40 3.22
C LEU A 26 11.71 7.30 4.60
N LYS A 27 12.76 6.47 4.76
CA LYS A 27 13.43 6.27 6.05
C LYS A 27 14.08 7.56 6.57
N GLN A 28 14.58 8.42 5.68
CA GLN A 28 15.24 9.68 6.04
C GLN A 28 14.24 10.83 6.30
N GLU A 29 13.21 10.97 5.47
CA GLU A 29 12.36 12.17 5.44
C GLU A 29 10.96 11.97 6.04
N CYS A 30 10.52 10.75 6.33
CA CYS A 30 9.16 10.52 6.82
C CYS A 30 8.84 11.34 8.08
N GLY A 31 9.81 11.60 8.96
CA GLY A 31 9.60 12.41 10.16
C GLY A 31 9.22 13.86 9.85
N LYS A 32 9.92 14.48 8.89
CA LYS A 32 9.64 15.85 8.44
C LYS A 32 8.21 15.96 7.92
N TRP A 33 7.81 15.04 7.05
CA TRP A 33 6.48 15.03 6.46
C TRP A 33 5.39 14.66 7.45
N ALA A 34 5.64 13.71 8.35
CA ALA A 34 4.70 13.37 9.42
C ALA A 34 4.43 14.58 10.32
N LYS A 35 5.47 15.34 10.71
CA LYS A 35 5.30 16.58 11.46
C LYS A 35 4.53 17.64 10.67
N ALA A 36 4.83 17.80 9.38
CA ALA A 36 4.12 18.74 8.52
C ALA A 36 2.62 18.41 8.44
N LEU A 37 2.26 17.14 8.24
CA LEU A 37 0.88 16.67 8.22
C LEU A 37 0.17 16.90 9.56
N LEU A 38 0.82 16.57 10.68
CA LEU A 38 0.28 16.83 12.02
C LEU A 38 0.04 18.33 12.25
N ASN A 39 0.98 19.19 11.84
CA ASN A 39 0.84 20.65 11.95
C ASN A 39 -0.23 21.20 11.01
N GLY A 40 -0.46 20.54 9.87
CA GLY A 40 -1.54 20.83 8.91
C GLY A 40 -2.92 20.40 9.39
N GLY A 41 -3.04 19.79 10.57
CA GLY A 41 -4.32 19.40 11.16
C GLY A 41 -4.71 17.94 10.95
N CYS A 42 -3.85 17.10 10.34
CA CYS A 42 -4.10 15.66 10.28
C CYS A 42 -4.20 15.09 11.70
N ARG A 43 -5.37 14.53 12.03
CA ARG A 43 -5.61 13.87 13.33
C ARG A 43 -4.76 12.62 13.51
N ARG A 44 -4.39 11.99 12.38
CA ARG A 44 -3.60 10.76 12.33
C ARG A 44 -2.74 10.73 11.07
N VAL A 45 -1.53 10.22 11.23
CA VAL A 45 -0.56 9.98 10.15
C VAL A 45 -0.19 8.51 10.14
N VAL A 46 -0.28 7.87 8.98
CA VAL A 46 0.14 6.49 8.77
C VAL A 46 1.34 6.49 7.83
N VAL A 47 2.50 6.06 8.34
CA VAL A 47 3.68 5.81 7.50
C VAL A 47 3.56 4.39 6.95
N LEU A 48 3.40 4.29 5.64
CA LEU A 48 3.22 3.04 4.91
C LEU A 48 4.45 2.78 4.03
N TRP A 49 5.04 1.59 4.13
CA TRP A 49 6.19 1.22 3.29
C TRP A 49 6.23 -0.27 2.96
N ASP A 50 6.88 -0.58 1.85
CA ASP A 50 7.20 -1.94 1.43
C ASP A 50 8.51 -2.41 2.08
N LEU A 51 8.50 -3.60 2.69
CA LEU A 51 9.70 -4.21 3.28
C LEU A 51 10.70 -4.59 2.19
N LEU A 52 10.20 -5.14 1.09
CA LEU A 52 10.97 -5.64 -0.05
C LEU A 52 10.46 -4.99 -1.34
N PRO A 53 10.84 -3.74 -1.66
CA PRO A 53 10.42 -3.08 -2.88
C PRO A 53 11.01 -3.77 -4.12
N ALA A 54 10.30 -3.71 -5.26
CA ALA A 54 10.60 -4.47 -6.49
C ALA A 54 11.90 -4.13 -7.26
N TRP A 55 12.85 -3.41 -6.66
CA TRP A 55 14.08 -2.99 -7.35
C TRP A 55 15.22 -3.95 -7.04
N GLY A 56 15.55 -4.81 -8.00
CA GLY A 56 16.71 -5.68 -7.97
C GLY A 56 16.56 -6.86 -7.01
N GLU A 57 17.11 -8.01 -7.39
CA GLU A 57 17.23 -9.16 -6.52
C GLU A 57 17.93 -8.76 -5.21
N TYR A 58 17.18 -8.61 -4.10
CA TYR A 58 17.75 -8.55 -2.76
C TYR A 58 18.81 -7.46 -2.53
N GLU A 59 18.47 -6.17 -2.61
CA GLU A 59 19.20 -5.18 -1.81
C GLU A 59 18.91 -5.44 -0.30
N GLY A 60 19.60 -6.43 0.24
CA GLY A 60 19.47 -6.92 1.62
C GLY A 60 18.33 -7.91 1.86
N ARG A 61 18.25 -8.44 3.09
CA ARG A 61 17.16 -9.32 3.53
C ARG A 61 15.85 -8.57 3.83
N GLY A 62 15.84 -7.24 3.76
CA GLY A 62 14.73 -6.38 4.19
C GLY A 62 14.39 -6.64 5.66
N CYS A 63 14.91 -5.85 6.58
CA CYS A 63 14.65 -6.05 8.00
C CYS A 63 13.57 -5.07 8.48
N ARG A 64 12.43 -5.61 8.96
CA ARG A 64 11.34 -4.79 9.50
C ARG A 64 11.80 -4.03 10.74
N HIS A 65 12.69 -4.62 11.52
CA HIS A 65 13.24 -4.00 12.72
C HIS A 65 14.07 -2.77 12.35
N ASP A 66 15.06 -2.94 11.47
CA ASP A 66 15.95 -1.86 11.03
C ASP A 66 15.15 -0.72 10.36
N ASP A 67 14.21 -1.05 9.45
CA ASP A 67 13.32 -0.05 8.83
C ASP A 67 12.55 0.75 9.89
N LYS A 68 12.03 0.05 10.91
CA LYS A 68 11.26 0.68 11.98
C LYS A 68 12.15 1.57 12.84
N GLU A 69 13.39 1.18 13.12
CA GLU A 69 14.34 1.99 13.88
C GLU A 69 14.71 3.26 13.09
N GLU A 70 15.05 3.14 11.82
CA GLU A 70 15.36 4.29 10.97
C GLU A 70 14.18 5.25 10.83
N ILE A 71 12.96 4.74 10.62
CA ILE A 71 11.74 5.55 10.59
C ILE A 71 11.50 6.22 11.94
N SER A 72 11.69 5.50 13.05
CA SER A 72 11.52 6.04 14.40
C SER A 72 12.52 7.15 14.69
N GLU A 73 13.75 7.00 14.19
CA GLU A 73 14.80 8.02 14.32
C GLU A 73 14.48 9.26 13.49
N SER A 74 14.03 9.11 12.24
CA SER A 74 13.57 10.24 11.42
C SER A 74 12.43 11.00 12.10
N LEU A 75 11.45 10.29 12.66
CA LEU A 75 10.36 10.88 13.46
C LEU A 75 10.90 11.66 14.66
N ARG A 76 11.83 11.06 15.41
CA ARG A 76 12.45 11.68 16.59
C ARG A 76 13.20 12.95 16.23
N LEU A 77 14.01 12.93 15.17
CA LEU A 77 14.77 14.09 14.68
C LEU A 77 13.86 15.23 14.22
N ALA A 78 12.69 14.92 13.66
CA ALA A 78 11.68 15.93 13.35
C ALA A 78 10.98 16.49 14.60
N GLY A 79 11.13 15.86 15.77
CA GLY A 79 10.45 16.23 17.01
C GLY A 79 9.07 15.59 17.18
N VAL A 80 8.78 14.52 16.44
CA VAL A 80 7.62 13.66 16.71
C VAL A 80 7.99 12.68 17.82
N ARG A 81 7.17 12.60 18.87
CA ARG A 81 7.45 11.71 20.01
C ARG A 81 7.38 10.24 19.55
N SER A 82 8.30 9.39 20.01
CA SER A 82 8.40 7.98 19.62
C SER A 82 7.16 7.12 19.92
N ARG A 83 6.24 7.63 20.75
CA ARG A 83 4.95 6.99 21.09
C ARG A 83 3.76 7.92 20.86
N ASP A 84 3.88 8.87 19.94
CA ASP A 84 2.75 9.72 19.57
C ASP A 84 1.60 8.86 19.03
N PRO A 85 0.43 8.79 19.70
CA PRO A 85 -0.66 7.91 19.29
C PRO A 85 -1.28 8.32 17.95
N ARG A 86 -0.95 9.52 17.44
CA ARG A 86 -1.39 10.00 16.14
C ARG A 86 -0.53 9.45 15.00
N VAL A 87 0.64 8.85 15.27
CA VAL A 87 1.52 8.30 14.24
C VAL A 87 1.53 6.78 14.31
N ALA A 88 1.15 6.14 13.21
CA ALA A 88 1.17 4.70 13.07
C ALA A 88 2.12 4.26 11.96
N LEU A 89 2.75 3.11 12.17
CA LEU A 89 3.67 2.49 11.23
C LEU A 89 3.04 1.22 10.65
N VAL A 90 2.95 1.12 9.33
CA VAL A 90 2.42 -0.05 8.63
C VAL A 90 3.43 -0.53 7.58
N CYS A 91 4.00 -1.70 7.85
CA CYS A 91 4.91 -2.39 6.93
C CYS A 91 4.13 -3.38 6.06
N VAL A 92 4.22 -3.21 4.75
CA VAL A 92 3.73 -4.17 3.74
C VAL A 92 4.88 -5.10 3.39
N GLU A 93 4.73 -6.41 3.60
CA GLU A 93 5.87 -7.33 3.54
C GLU A 93 6.48 -7.51 2.15
N LYS A 94 5.67 -7.34 1.12
CA LYS A 94 6.10 -7.45 -0.28
C LYS A 94 5.89 -6.14 -0.97
N MET A 95 4.70 -5.93 -1.52
CA MET A 95 4.34 -4.72 -2.25
C MET A 95 2.88 -4.42 -2.06
N LEU A 96 2.52 -3.15 -2.18
CA LEU A 96 1.13 -2.69 -2.19
C LEU A 96 0.24 -3.39 -3.23
N GLU A 97 0.83 -3.91 -4.31
CA GLU A 97 0.17 -4.75 -5.31
C GLU A 97 -0.48 -6.02 -4.73
N SER A 98 -0.02 -6.51 -3.56
CA SER A 98 -0.69 -7.62 -2.88
C SER A 98 -2.14 -7.27 -2.52
N TRP A 99 -2.42 -6.01 -2.16
CA TRP A 99 -3.78 -5.56 -1.85
C TRP A 99 -4.67 -5.60 -3.09
N ILE A 100 -4.13 -5.28 -4.26
CA ILE A 100 -4.85 -5.39 -5.53
C ILE A 100 -5.19 -6.84 -5.83
N LEU A 101 -4.24 -7.76 -5.63
CA LEU A 101 -4.45 -9.20 -5.85
C LEU A 101 -5.48 -9.81 -4.88
N SER A 102 -5.74 -9.16 -3.75
CA SER A 102 -6.70 -9.62 -2.74
C SER A 102 -8.13 -9.65 -3.28
N ASP A 103 -8.46 -8.75 -4.21
CA ASP A 103 -9.77 -8.65 -4.86
C ASP A 103 -9.72 -9.09 -6.33
N ASN A 104 -9.86 -10.39 -6.53
CA ASN A 104 -9.93 -11.00 -7.85
C ASN A 104 -11.13 -10.50 -8.68
N HIS A 105 -12.22 -10.04 -8.06
CA HIS A 105 -13.39 -9.53 -8.78
C HIS A 105 -13.11 -8.15 -9.35
N ALA A 106 -12.54 -7.24 -8.54
CA ALA A 106 -12.15 -5.92 -9.02
C ALA A 106 -11.11 -6.01 -10.15
N LEU A 107 -10.13 -6.91 -10.01
CA LEU A 107 -9.12 -7.13 -11.05
C LEU A 107 -9.72 -7.73 -12.33
N SER A 108 -10.56 -8.76 -12.21
CA SER A 108 -11.28 -9.38 -13.34
C SER A 108 -12.16 -8.36 -14.06
N ALA A 109 -12.94 -7.55 -13.33
CA ALA A 109 -13.80 -6.53 -13.90
C ALA A 109 -13.01 -5.44 -14.64
N PHE A 110 -11.87 -5.01 -14.09
CA PHE A 110 -11.02 -4.01 -14.73
C PHE A 110 -10.38 -4.52 -16.04
N LEU A 111 -9.94 -5.78 -16.05
CA LEU A 111 -9.26 -6.39 -17.20
C LEU A 111 -10.22 -6.84 -18.30
N SER A 112 -11.46 -7.15 -17.94
CA SER A 112 -12.48 -7.63 -18.87
C SER A 112 -13.02 -6.54 -19.79
N THR A 113 -13.51 -6.97 -20.95
CA THR A 113 -14.27 -6.17 -21.90
C THR A 113 -15.53 -6.94 -22.30
N PRO A 114 -16.55 -6.31 -22.91
CA PRO A 114 -17.73 -7.04 -23.39
C PRO A 114 -17.38 -8.22 -24.31
N ALA A 115 -16.35 -8.05 -25.16
CA ALA A 115 -15.90 -9.07 -26.10
C ALA A 115 -14.94 -10.12 -25.51
N HIS A 116 -14.28 -9.81 -24.39
CA HIS A 116 -13.27 -10.69 -23.78
C HIS A 116 -13.30 -10.61 -22.26
N GLN A 117 -13.78 -11.68 -21.63
CA GLN A 117 -13.88 -11.82 -20.18
C GLN A 117 -12.59 -12.43 -19.62
N VAL A 118 -12.01 -11.77 -18.62
CA VAL A 118 -10.77 -12.21 -17.96
C VAL A 118 -11.12 -12.81 -16.62
N ARG A 119 -10.77 -14.09 -16.42
CA ARG A 119 -10.97 -14.78 -15.14
C ARG A 119 -9.70 -14.72 -14.30
N VAL A 120 -9.75 -13.95 -13.22
CA VAL A 120 -8.69 -13.91 -12.21
C VAL A 120 -9.04 -14.91 -11.09
N PRO A 121 -8.19 -15.91 -10.80
CA PRO A 121 -8.42 -16.82 -9.68
C PRO A 121 -8.35 -16.08 -8.34
N ARG A 122 -9.09 -16.60 -7.37
CA ARG A 122 -9.12 -16.04 -6.02
C ARG A 122 -7.76 -16.17 -5.34
N CYS A 123 -7.24 -15.07 -4.79
CA CYS A 123 -6.06 -15.06 -3.95
C CYS A 123 -6.46 -14.99 -2.46
N ASN A 124 -6.22 -16.07 -1.71
CA ASN A 124 -6.52 -16.11 -0.27
C ASN A 124 -5.38 -15.61 0.61
N ARG A 125 -4.14 -15.65 0.12
CA ARG A 125 -2.92 -15.31 0.86
C ARG A 125 -2.07 -14.34 0.04
N PRO A 126 -2.59 -13.13 -0.23
CA PRO A 126 -1.95 -12.16 -1.11
C PRO A 126 -0.58 -11.68 -0.61
N ASP A 127 -0.38 -11.62 0.71
CA ASP A 127 0.91 -11.21 1.30
C ASP A 127 2.02 -12.26 1.13
N ASP A 128 1.66 -13.54 0.90
CA ASP A 128 2.62 -14.63 0.72
C ASP A 128 3.15 -14.70 -0.73
N ILE A 129 2.58 -13.90 -1.65
CA ILE A 129 3.04 -13.87 -3.04
C ILE A 129 4.41 -13.21 -3.09
N ARG A 130 5.42 -13.96 -3.55
CA ARG A 130 6.81 -13.50 -3.64
C ARG A 130 6.96 -12.21 -4.44
N ASP A 131 6.31 -12.13 -5.60
CA ASP A 131 6.33 -10.97 -6.49
C ASP A 131 4.90 -10.65 -6.97
N PRO A 132 4.16 -9.82 -6.22
CA PRO A 132 2.80 -9.42 -6.60
C PRO A 132 2.74 -8.71 -7.96
N LYS A 133 3.77 -7.95 -8.32
CA LYS A 133 3.81 -7.19 -9.58
C LYS A 133 4.00 -8.09 -10.79
N ALA A 134 4.82 -9.14 -10.68
CA ALA A 134 4.93 -10.17 -11.72
C ALA A 134 3.60 -10.91 -11.93
N VAL A 135 2.87 -11.22 -10.85
CA VAL A 135 1.54 -11.83 -10.96
C VAL A 135 0.56 -10.91 -11.67
N LEU A 136 0.53 -9.61 -11.32
CA LEU A 136 -0.28 -8.63 -12.05
C LEU A 136 0.13 -8.54 -13.52
N ASN A 137 1.43 -8.45 -13.83
CA ASN A 137 1.90 -8.39 -15.22
C ASN A 137 1.46 -9.61 -16.05
N ARG A 138 1.39 -10.80 -15.44
CA ARG A 138 0.85 -12.00 -16.10
C ARG A 138 -0.61 -11.81 -16.51
N TYR A 139 -1.46 -11.33 -15.60
CA TYR A 139 -2.87 -11.05 -15.93
C TYR A 139 -3.03 -9.94 -16.96
N PHE A 140 -2.13 -8.95 -16.97
CA PHE A 140 -2.19 -7.84 -17.91
C PHE A 140 -1.68 -8.22 -19.32
N GLY A 141 -0.73 -9.15 -19.43
CA GLY A 141 -0.05 -9.51 -20.70
C GLY A 141 -0.99 -9.97 -21.81
N GLU A 142 -2.03 -10.71 -21.44
CA GLU A 142 -3.02 -11.27 -22.37
C GLU A 142 -4.17 -10.30 -22.69
N THR A 143 -4.14 -9.09 -22.14
CA THR A 143 -5.20 -8.09 -22.27
C THR A 143 -4.76 -6.89 -23.10
N ARG A 144 -5.71 -6.00 -23.42
CA ARG A 144 -5.42 -4.73 -24.13
C ARG A 144 -4.38 -3.85 -23.43
N TYR A 145 -4.21 -4.00 -22.13
CA TYR A 145 -3.29 -3.19 -21.34
C TYR A 145 -1.83 -3.63 -21.47
N ARG A 146 -1.58 -4.91 -21.79
CA ARG A 146 -0.26 -5.55 -21.98
C ARG A 146 0.67 -5.57 -20.76
N LYS A 147 0.62 -4.58 -19.88
CA LYS A 147 1.48 -4.43 -18.71
C LYS A 147 0.77 -3.67 -17.60
N TYR A 148 1.02 -4.06 -16.35
CA TYR A 148 0.54 -3.31 -15.20
C TYR A 148 1.37 -2.04 -14.97
N ARG A 149 0.70 -0.93 -14.62
CA ARG A 149 1.29 0.40 -14.39
C ARG A 149 0.72 0.99 -13.11
N ASP A 150 1.57 1.13 -12.09
CA ASP A 150 1.17 1.42 -10.71
C ASP A 150 0.35 2.73 -10.61
N LEU A 151 0.84 3.81 -11.21
CA LEU A 151 0.19 5.13 -11.17
C LEU A 151 -1.14 5.18 -11.94
N GLU A 152 -1.26 4.39 -13.01
CA GLU A 152 -2.43 4.43 -13.90
C GLU A 152 -3.52 3.45 -13.46
N HIS A 153 -3.14 2.24 -13.06
CA HIS A 153 -4.07 1.12 -12.89
C HIS A 153 -4.49 0.91 -11.44
N ALA A 154 -3.57 1.05 -10.48
CA ALA A 154 -3.85 0.73 -9.06
C ALA A 154 -5.07 1.48 -8.54
N GLY A 155 -5.13 2.80 -8.78
CA GLY A 155 -6.25 3.62 -8.35
C GLY A 155 -7.57 3.23 -9.01
N ARG A 156 -7.55 2.82 -10.29
CA ARG A 156 -8.75 2.44 -11.04
C ARG A 156 -9.32 1.10 -10.56
N ILE A 157 -8.46 0.12 -10.32
CA ILE A 157 -8.88 -1.21 -9.82
C ILE A 157 -9.45 -1.08 -8.41
N ILE A 158 -8.77 -0.33 -7.54
CA ILE A 158 -9.20 -0.18 -6.14
C ILE A 158 -10.54 0.56 -6.00
N ARG A 159 -10.91 1.43 -6.95
CA ARG A 159 -12.23 2.10 -6.91
C ARG A 159 -13.41 1.13 -6.95
N THR A 160 -13.22 -0.07 -7.49
CA THR A 160 -14.26 -1.11 -7.56
C THR A 160 -13.99 -2.25 -6.57
N ALA A 161 -12.97 -2.13 -5.72
CA ALA A 161 -12.63 -3.15 -4.75
C ALA A 161 -13.63 -3.18 -3.58
N GLN A 162 -13.83 -4.38 -3.06
CA GLN A 162 -14.68 -4.63 -1.91
C GLN A 162 -13.83 -4.81 -0.66
N LEU A 163 -14.21 -4.12 0.42
CA LEU A 163 -13.45 -4.12 1.67
C LEU A 163 -13.23 -5.53 2.24
N ASN A 164 -14.26 -6.39 2.17
CA ASN A 164 -14.17 -7.79 2.62
C ASN A 164 -13.14 -8.62 1.83
N HIS A 165 -12.86 -8.27 0.58
CA HIS A 165 -11.83 -8.94 -0.21
C HIS A 165 -10.44 -8.44 0.14
N LEU A 166 -10.29 -7.12 0.32
CA LEU A 166 -9.03 -6.50 0.74
C LEU A 166 -8.56 -7.03 2.11
N ARG A 167 -9.49 -7.32 3.02
CA ARG A 167 -9.23 -7.93 4.35
C ARG A 167 -8.62 -9.34 4.31
N ARG A 168 -8.45 -9.95 3.12
CA ARG A 168 -7.63 -11.16 2.95
C ARG A 168 -6.14 -10.87 3.11
N SER A 169 -5.71 -9.63 2.92
CA SER A 169 -4.34 -9.19 3.21
C SER A 169 -4.22 -8.78 4.68
N GLN A 170 -3.29 -9.40 5.40
CA GLN A 170 -2.94 -9.05 6.77
C GLN A 170 -2.31 -7.65 6.85
N SER A 171 -1.54 -7.25 5.84
CA SER A 171 -0.98 -5.89 5.80
C SER A 171 -2.08 -4.85 5.57
N PHE A 172 -3.11 -5.15 4.76
CA PHE A 172 -4.29 -4.31 4.64
C PHE A 172 -5.09 -4.23 5.95
N CYS A 173 -5.35 -5.35 6.64
CA CYS A 173 -6.04 -5.33 7.94
C CYS A 173 -5.30 -4.48 8.98
N ARG A 174 -3.97 -4.50 8.98
CA ARG A 174 -3.16 -3.61 9.83
C ARG A 174 -3.34 -2.15 9.45
N PHE A 175 -3.34 -1.83 8.16
CA PHE A 175 -3.63 -0.48 7.66
C PHE A 175 -5.01 0.01 8.10
N GLU A 176 -6.04 -0.80 7.90
CA GLU A 176 -7.42 -0.53 8.30
C GLU A 176 -7.54 -0.28 9.81
N GLY A 177 -6.97 -1.17 10.63
CA GLY A 177 -6.96 -1.00 12.08
C GLY A 177 -6.25 0.29 12.50
N LYS A 178 -5.13 0.63 11.88
CA LYS A 178 -4.39 1.87 12.21
C LYS A 178 -5.10 3.15 11.77
N LEU A 179 -5.98 3.11 10.79
CA LEU A 179 -6.80 4.28 10.45
C LEU A 179 -7.96 4.48 11.43
N THR A 180 -8.57 3.39 11.89
CA THR A 180 -9.81 3.39 12.66
C THR A 180 -9.64 3.42 14.19
N THR A 181 -8.44 3.11 14.70
CA THR A 181 -8.10 3.18 16.15
C THR A 181 -7.47 4.50 16.48
#